data_AF-A0A368EGN8-F1
#
_entry.id   AF-A0A368EGN8-F1
#
_cell.length_a   1.000
_cell.length_b   1.000
_cell.length_c   1.000
_cell.angle_alpha   90.00
_cell.angle_beta   90.00
_cell.angle_gamma   90.00
#
_symmetry.space_group_name_H-M   'P 1'
#
loop_
_entity.id
_entity.type
_entity.pdbx_description
1 polymer ?
#
loop_
_entity_poly.entity_id
_entity_poly.type
_entity_poly.pdbx_seq_one_letter_code
_entity_poly.pdbx_strand_id
1 'polypeptide(L)'
;EINNYLNTEMVNIDNLENSGINNSKYGNEFSASENLLIDDDLRIRFLIDKHIKYTDSNLAKKIINSWENNLKFFKKIMPIDYKKVLVQNESNNNKIVA
;
A
#
# COMPACT_ATOMS: atom_id res chain seq x y z
N GLU A 1 11.72 12.92 -13.57
CA GLU A 1 10.95 12.71 -12.32
C GLU A 1 9.75 11.81 -12.62
N ILE A 2 9.16 11.14 -11.62
CA ILE A 2 8.03 10.21 -11.83
C ILE A 2 6.83 10.90 -12.52
N ASN A 3 6.70 12.21 -12.33
CA ASN A 3 5.69 13.07 -12.96
C ASN A 3 5.70 13.04 -14.49
N ASN A 4 6.83 12.69 -15.13
CA ASN A 4 6.91 12.62 -16.59
C ASN A 4 6.17 11.41 -17.19
N TYR A 5 5.78 10.45 -16.34
CA TYR A 5 5.12 9.20 -16.77
C TYR A 5 3.65 9.12 -16.36
N LEU A 6 3.12 10.16 -15.73
CA LEU A 6 1.79 10.15 -15.12
C LEU A 6 0.96 11.34 -15.59
N ASN A 7 -0.35 11.12 -15.73
CA ASN A 7 -1.30 12.22 -15.86
C ASN A 7 -1.65 12.74 -14.46
N THR A 8 -0.97 13.80 -14.02
CA THR A 8 -1.15 14.39 -12.68
C THR A 8 -2.54 14.96 -12.44
N GLU A 9 -3.30 15.26 -13.49
CA GLU A 9 -4.71 15.69 -13.36
C GLU A 9 -5.66 14.53 -13.02
N MET A 10 -5.21 13.28 -13.16
CA MET A 10 -6.03 12.09 -12.92
C MET A 10 -5.58 11.26 -11.71
N VAL A 11 -4.38 11.49 -11.19
CA VAL A 11 -3.80 10.69 -10.11
C VAL A 11 -3.19 11.54 -9.02
N ASN A 12 -3.38 11.11 -7.77
CA ASN A 12 -2.64 11.61 -6.63
C ASN A 12 -1.36 10.79 -6.44
N ILE A 13 -0.29 11.45 -6.00
CA ILE A 13 1.00 10.84 -5.71
C ILE A 13 1.36 11.18 -4.26
N ASP A 14 1.32 10.16 -3.40
CA ASP A 14 1.63 10.29 -1.99
C ASP A 14 2.92 9.52 -1.65
N ASN A 15 3.71 10.06 -0.72
CA ASN A 15 4.81 9.31 -0.11
C ASN A 15 4.22 8.28 0.86
N LEU A 16 4.87 7.12 0.98
CA LEU A 16 4.50 6.18 2.03
C LEU A 16 5.23 6.51 3.32
N GLU A 17 4.47 6.49 4.40
CA GLU A 17 5.00 6.53 5.76
C GLU A 17 5.00 5.11 6.32
N ASN A 18 5.96 4.84 7.22
CA ASN A 18 5.93 3.60 7.97
C ASN A 18 4.78 3.69 8.95
N SER A 19 3.80 2.79 8.85
CA SER A 19 2.63 2.78 9.72
C SER A 19 3.00 2.49 11.19
N GLY A 20 4.26 2.13 11.48
CA GLY A 20 4.73 1.79 12.81
C GLY A 20 4.07 0.53 13.36
N ILE A 21 3.32 -0.19 12.52
CA ILE A 21 2.61 -1.38 12.93
C ILE A 21 3.63 -2.50 13.13
N ASN A 22 3.73 -2.94 14.39
CA ASN A 22 4.50 -4.11 14.79
C ASN A 22 4.17 -5.29 13.86
N ASN A 23 5.20 -5.97 13.35
CA ASN A 23 5.13 -7.19 12.51
C ASN A 23 4.15 -8.29 13.01
N SER A 24 3.57 -8.15 14.20
CA SER A 24 2.47 -8.97 14.73
C SER A 24 1.16 -8.89 13.93
N LYS A 25 0.81 -7.75 13.31
CA LYS A 25 -0.43 -7.62 12.50
C LYS A 25 -0.29 -8.26 11.11
N TYR A 26 0.94 -8.64 10.76
CA TYR A 26 1.34 -9.25 9.50
C TYR A 26 1.02 -10.74 9.36
N GLY A 27 0.47 -11.33 10.43
CA GLY A 27 0.09 -12.73 10.46
C GLY A 27 -1.09 -13.05 9.54
N ASN A 28 -1.68 -14.23 9.76
CA ASN A 28 -2.70 -14.85 8.91
C ASN A 28 -4.00 -14.03 8.73
N GLU A 29 -4.16 -12.91 9.44
CA GLU A 29 -5.33 -12.03 9.42
C GLU A 29 -5.18 -10.80 8.51
N PHE A 30 -3.99 -10.46 8.00
CA PHE A 30 -3.87 -9.32 7.09
C PHE A 30 -4.47 -9.64 5.72
N SER A 31 -5.65 -9.09 5.45
CA SER A 31 -6.25 -9.10 4.13
C SER A 31 -5.83 -7.85 3.37
N ALA A 32 -4.93 -8.01 2.40
CA ALA A 32 -4.45 -6.91 1.55
C ALA A 32 -5.59 -6.14 0.83
N SER A 33 -6.77 -6.74 0.71
CA SER A 33 -7.96 -6.17 0.07
C SER A 33 -8.97 -5.48 1.00
N GLU A 34 -8.79 -5.53 2.32
CA GLU A 34 -9.80 -4.99 3.26
C GLU A 34 -9.96 -3.48 3.18
N ASN A 35 -8.86 -2.72 3.25
CA ASN A 35 -8.91 -1.26 3.22
C ASN A 35 -7.78 -0.67 2.37
N LEU A 36 -8.11 -0.19 1.17
CA LEU A 36 -7.16 0.36 0.19
C LEU A 36 -6.72 1.81 0.49
N LEU A 37 -7.28 2.45 1.51
CA LEU A 37 -6.95 3.83 1.87
C LEU A 37 -5.82 3.92 2.89
N ILE A 38 -5.60 2.87 3.69
CA ILE A 38 -4.60 2.81 4.77
C ILE A 38 -3.65 1.62 4.61
N ASP A 39 -2.66 1.55 5.51
CA ASP A 39 -1.74 0.42 5.69
C ASP A 39 -1.02 0.01 4.37
N ASP A 40 -0.64 0.98 3.54
CA ASP A 40 -0.02 0.71 2.23
C ASP A 40 1.36 0.09 2.33
N ASP A 41 2.14 0.47 3.33
CA ASP A 41 3.44 -0.13 3.63
C ASP A 41 3.26 -1.63 3.95
N LEU A 42 2.26 -1.96 4.76
CA LEU A 42 1.92 -3.35 5.07
C LEU A 42 1.45 -4.09 3.81
N ARG A 43 0.61 -3.47 2.98
CA ARG A 43 0.15 -4.08 1.72
C ARG A 43 1.30 -4.39 0.78
N ILE A 44 2.21 -3.43 0.56
CA ILE A 44 3.35 -3.61 -0.35
C ILE A 44 4.26 -4.71 0.16
N ARG A 45 4.59 -4.70 1.45
CA ARG A 45 5.41 -5.75 2.06
C ARG A 45 4.81 -7.15 1.80
N PHE A 46 3.49 -7.27 1.66
CA PHE A 46 2.79 -8.57 1.70
C PHE A 46 2.83 -9.16 0.31
N LEU A 47 2.63 -8.29 -0.68
CA LEU A 47 2.83 -8.60 -2.07
C LEU A 47 4.29 -8.94 -2.34
N ILE A 48 5.26 -8.25 -1.73
CA ILE A 48 6.68 -8.58 -1.88
C ILE A 48 7.00 -9.93 -1.22
N ASP A 49 6.51 -10.22 -0.01
CA ASP A 49 6.74 -11.52 0.65
C ASP A 49 6.10 -12.67 -0.15
N LYS A 50 4.90 -12.48 -0.72
CA LYS A 50 4.32 -13.42 -1.68
C LYS A 50 5.17 -13.57 -2.93
N HIS A 51 5.69 -12.48 -3.49
CA HIS A 51 6.58 -12.52 -4.64
C HIS A 51 7.85 -13.31 -4.34
N ILE A 52 8.49 -13.11 -3.17
CA ILE A 52 9.62 -13.93 -2.72
C ILE A 52 9.23 -15.40 -2.65
N LYS A 53 8.08 -15.72 -2.04
CA LYS A 53 7.60 -17.10 -1.91
C LYS A 53 7.43 -17.79 -3.27
N TYR A 54 6.90 -17.09 -4.27
CA TYR A 54 6.57 -17.68 -5.57
C TYR A 54 7.70 -17.63 -6.60
N THR A 55 8.66 -16.71 -6.47
CA THR A 55 9.69 -16.50 -7.49
C THR A 55 11.12 -16.55 -6.96
N ASP A 56 11.30 -16.71 -5.65
CA ASP A 56 12.59 -16.70 -4.95
C ASP A 56 13.48 -15.47 -5.26
N SER A 57 12.86 -14.31 -5.51
CA SER A 57 13.56 -13.12 -5.98
C SER A 57 14.59 -12.58 -4.97
N ASN A 58 15.87 -12.64 -5.33
CA ASN A 58 16.96 -12.10 -4.51
C ASN A 58 16.86 -10.58 -4.30
N LEU A 59 16.36 -9.85 -5.30
CA LEU A 59 16.15 -8.41 -5.16
C LEU A 59 15.07 -8.11 -4.13
N ALA A 60 13.96 -8.84 -4.18
CA ALA A 60 12.86 -8.68 -3.24
C ALA A 60 13.31 -8.99 -1.80
N LYS A 61 14.09 -10.05 -1.59
CA LYS A 61 14.71 -10.35 -0.28
C LYS A 61 15.55 -9.19 0.23
N LYS A 62 16.36 -8.55 -0.63
CA LYS A 62 17.17 -7.37 -0.26
C LYS A 62 16.30 -6.16 0.13
N ILE A 63 15.23 -5.90 -0.62
CA ILE A 63 14.29 -4.81 -0.31
C ILE A 63 13.70 -4.99 1.10
N ILE A 64 13.27 -6.22 1.40
CA ILE A 64 12.69 -6.59 2.69
C ILE A 64 13.68 -6.51 3.84
N ASN A 65 14.91 -6.98 3.64
CA ASN A 65 15.96 -6.93 4.67
C ASN A 65 16.33 -5.50 5.08
N SER A 66 16.01 -4.50 4.26
CA SER A 66 16.22 -3.08 4.57
C SER A 66 14.95 -2.27 4.32
N TRP A 67 13.82 -2.77 4.83
CA TRP A 67 12.49 -2.24 4.54
C TRP A 67 12.36 -0.74 4.81
N GLU A 68 12.75 -0.27 6.00
CA GLU A 68 12.65 1.15 6.38
C GLU A 68 13.42 2.07 5.42
N ASN A 69 14.62 1.65 5.01
CA ASN A 69 15.44 2.40 4.07
C ASN A 69 14.88 2.37 2.65
N ASN A 70 14.18 1.29 2.27
CA ASN A 70 13.63 1.13 0.93
C ASN A 70 12.22 1.73 0.78
N LEU A 71 11.47 1.90 1.86
CA LEU A 71 10.09 2.38 1.83
C LEU A 71 9.97 3.75 1.15
N LYS A 72 10.93 4.64 1.38
CA LYS A 72 10.98 5.99 0.79
C LYS A 72 11.01 6.02 -0.75
N PHE A 73 11.41 4.92 -1.38
CA PHE A 73 11.45 4.80 -2.84
C PHE A 73 10.10 4.39 -3.44
N PHE A 74 9.17 3.88 -2.63
CA PHE A 74 7.81 3.59 -3.08
C PHE A 74 6.98 4.88 -3.11
N LYS A 75 6.11 4.99 -4.10
CA LYS A 75 5.11 6.06 -4.24
C LYS A 75 3.73 5.44 -4.33
N LYS A 76 2.79 5.93 -3.53
CA LYS A 76 1.38 5.57 -3.65
C LYS A 76 0.80 6.39 -4.79
N ILE A 77 0.34 5.71 -5.83
CA ILE A 77 -0.36 6.34 -6.95
C ILE A 77 -1.82 5.93 -6.84
N MET A 78 -2.72 6.91 -6.74
CA MET A 78 -4.13 6.64 -6.58
C MET A 78 -4.95 7.49 -7.55
N PRO A 79 -5.72 6.88 -8.47
CA PRO A 79 -6.61 7.63 -9.34
C PRO A 79 -7.60 8.45 -8.50
N ILE A 80 -7.77 9.72 -8.85
CA ILE A 80 -8.54 10.68 -8.07
C ILE A 80 -9.98 10.20 -7.89
N ASP A 81 -10.63 9.77 -8.98
CA ASP A 81 -12.01 9.32 -8.92
C ASP A 81 -12.17 7.98 -8.20
N TYR A 82 -11.17 7.10 -8.31
CA TYR A 82 -11.16 5.85 -7.54
C TYR A 82 -11.05 6.11 -6.04
N LYS A 83 -10.18 7.05 -5.63
CA LYS A 83 -10.06 7.50 -4.24
C LYS A 83 -11.39 8.04 -3.71
N LYS A 84 -12.09 8.87 -4.49
CA LYS A 84 -13.41 9.42 -4.10
C LYS A 84 -14.42 8.30 -3.82
N VAL A 85 -14.52 7.31 -4.71
CA VAL A 85 -15.45 6.18 -4.53
C VAL A 85 -15.09 5.36 -3.29
N LEU A 86 -13.81 5.09 -3.06
CA LEU A 86 -13.38 4.35 -1.87
C LEU A 86 -13.72 5.09 -0.56
N VAL A 87 -13.46 6.39 -0.48
CA VAL A 87 -13.78 7.22 0.69
C VAL A 87 -15.30 7.30 0.90
N GLN A 88 -16.06 7.41 -0.18
CA GLN A 88 -17.53 7.41 -0.12
C GLN A 88 -18.06 6.07 0.41
N ASN A 89 -17.51 4.95 -0.06
CA ASN A 89 -17.90 3.61 0.40
C ASN A 89 -17.57 3.40 1.88
N GLU A 90 -16.40 3.82 2.36
CA GLU A 90 -16.07 3.79 3.79
C GLU A 90 -17.04 4.62 4.62
N SER A 91 -17.30 5.84 4.17
CA SER A 91 -18.23 6.76 4.86
C SER A 91 -19.65 6.19 4.93
N ASN A 92 -20.10 5.53 3.87
CA ASN A 92 -21.40 4.87 3.84
C ASN A 92 -21.44 3.65 4.76
N ASN A 93 -20.41 2.80 4.73
CA ASN A 93 -20.31 1.63 5.62
C ASN A 93 -20.37 2.04 7.10
N ASN A 94 -19.71 3.14 7.46
CA ASN A 94 -19.73 3.67 8.82
C ASN A 94 -21.09 4.27 9.25
N LYS A 95 -21.94 4.68 8.30
CA LYS A 95 -23.29 5.22 8.59
C LYS A 95 -24.35 4.13 8.81
N ILE A 96 -24.14 2.92 8.29
CA ILE A 96 -25.11 1.81 8.39
C ILE A 96 -25.00 1.11 9.76
N VAL A 97 -23.91 1.34 10.49
CA VAL A 97 -23.62 0.73 11.80
C VAL A 97 -23.88 1.67 13.00
N ALA A 98 -24.52 2.82 12.78
CA ALA A 98 -24.85 3.81 13.82
C ALA A 98 -26.36 3.98 13.98
#